data_AF-A0A5F8G6B5-F1
#
_entry.id   AF-A0A5F8G6B5-F1
#
_cell.length_a   1.000
_cell.length_b   1.000
_cell.length_c   1.000
_cell.angle_alpha   90.00
_cell.angle_beta   90.00
_cell.angle_gamma   90.00
#
_symmetry.space_group_name_H-M   'P 1'
#
loop_
_entity.id
_entity.type
_entity.pdbx_description
1 polymer ?
#
loop_
_entity_poly.entity_id
_entity_poly.type
_entity_poly.pdbx_seq_one_letter_code
_entity_poly.pdbx_strand_id
1 'polypeptide(L)'
;MIVLDTGASWFVLKRTPDLHCYSVDSQNVMGVSGIPLRVKKLSPRMVSVGPLDVQHSFLLIPDSPLNLLQKGLLCKLRATITCSPDGSLSLGVPEESLSLFPVIFSERQEGKEHPIFAIPENIPESLWATSSSDVGLLKLAVPVQIKTKSSPPPSIPRYPLSTEAIEGITPVIVSLIKHGIIIPCKSEYNMPILPVKKKKTKRGPNGKHLYRLVQDLRAVNNHVIKRYAIVSNIHTNISSISSTATYFTIVDLCSAFFPIPIHENSRHIFAFTWQGLQYSWSHLPQSFIDSSSLVAQILSQDTNNIKFKNSKLINYVDDLLLASTDAEACLEGSKHLPLELHKRGHKILKGKVQWCLPKVEYLGFILLLRNS
;
A
#
# COMPACT_ATOMS: atom_id res chain seq x y z
N MET A 1 -7.10 -27.08 -27.71
CA MET A 1 -8.18 -26.34 -27.02
C MET A 1 -7.71 -25.99 -25.62
N ILE A 2 -7.74 -24.71 -25.25
CA ILE A 2 -7.27 -24.21 -23.95
C ILE A 2 -8.51 -23.93 -23.09
N VAL A 3 -8.55 -24.46 -21.87
CA VAL A 3 -9.70 -24.32 -20.97
C VAL A 3 -9.38 -23.29 -19.90
N LEU A 4 -10.40 -22.51 -19.57
CA LEU A 4 -10.29 -21.36 -18.70
C LEU A 4 -10.41 -21.81 -17.23
N ASP A 5 -9.35 -21.62 -16.46
CA ASP A 5 -9.28 -22.03 -15.05
C ASP A 5 -9.15 -20.82 -14.13
N THR A 6 -10.08 -20.73 -13.17
CA THR A 6 -10.17 -19.64 -12.20
C THR A 6 -9.23 -19.80 -11.00
N GLY A 7 -8.47 -20.90 -10.92
CA GLY A 7 -7.47 -21.17 -9.88
C GLY A 7 -6.01 -21.08 -10.34
N ALA A 8 -5.76 -21.09 -11.67
CA ALA A 8 -4.40 -21.19 -12.21
C ALA A 8 -3.61 -19.87 -12.12
N SER A 9 -2.39 -19.95 -11.59
CA SER A 9 -1.43 -18.83 -11.49
C SER A 9 -0.41 -18.79 -12.65
N TRP A 10 -0.40 -19.80 -13.52
CA TRP A 10 0.54 -19.96 -14.62
C TRP A 10 -0.17 -20.52 -15.87
N PHE A 11 0.39 -20.24 -17.05
CA PHE A 11 -0.05 -20.87 -18.30
C PHE A 11 0.51 -22.28 -18.38
N VAL A 12 -0.37 -23.27 -18.51
CA VAL A 12 -0.01 -24.69 -18.50
C VAL A 12 -0.33 -25.31 -19.85
N LEU A 13 0.66 -25.99 -20.43
CA LEU A 13 0.49 -26.85 -21.60
C LEU A 13 0.64 -28.31 -21.17
N LYS A 14 -0.24 -29.16 -21.71
CA LYS A 14 -0.23 -30.61 -21.50
C LYS A 14 0.80 -31.30 -22.39
N ARG A 15 0.93 -30.86 -23.64
CA ARG A 15 1.88 -31.42 -24.63
C ARG A 15 2.40 -30.33 -25.55
N THR A 16 3.64 -30.48 -26.00
CA THR A 16 4.22 -29.69 -27.09
C THR A 16 4.54 -30.62 -28.26
N PRO A 17 4.52 -30.15 -29.52
CA PRO A 17 4.97 -30.95 -30.67
C PRO A 17 6.48 -31.22 -30.65
N ASP A 18 7.27 -30.32 -30.06
CA ASP A 18 8.74 -30.41 -30.07
C ASP A 18 9.29 -30.69 -28.68
N LEU A 19 10.03 -31.79 -28.55
CA LEU A 19 10.67 -32.27 -27.32
C LEU A 19 12.00 -31.57 -26.98
N HIS A 20 12.44 -30.58 -27.77
CA HIS A 20 13.80 -30.02 -27.66
C HIS A 20 13.87 -28.57 -27.10
N CYS A 21 12.80 -28.06 -26.48
CA CYS A 21 12.69 -26.63 -26.13
C CYS A 21 12.45 -26.36 -24.63
N TYR A 22 13.22 -27.02 -23.76
CA TYR A 22 13.19 -26.75 -22.32
C TYR A 22 14.10 -25.57 -21.98
N SER A 23 13.62 -24.62 -21.19
CA SER A 23 14.53 -23.68 -20.52
C SER A 23 15.26 -24.39 -19.37
N VAL A 24 16.41 -23.87 -18.96
CA VAL A 24 17.18 -24.40 -17.81
C VAL A 24 16.42 -24.20 -16.49
N ASP A 25 15.42 -23.32 -16.49
CA ASP A 25 14.66 -22.92 -15.31
C ASP A 25 13.50 -23.87 -14.99
N SER A 26 13.33 -24.12 -13.70
CA SER A 26 12.24 -24.93 -13.15
C SER A 26 11.46 -24.13 -12.11
N GLN A 27 10.16 -24.37 -12.03
CA GLN A 27 9.24 -23.69 -11.13
C GLN A 27 8.56 -24.71 -10.22
N ASN A 28 8.44 -24.40 -8.94
CA ASN A 28 7.58 -25.17 -8.04
C ASN A 28 6.13 -24.69 -8.21
N VAL A 29 5.24 -25.62 -8.50
CA VAL A 29 3.80 -25.40 -8.62
C VAL A 29 3.05 -26.36 -7.71
N MET A 30 1.88 -25.95 -7.23
CA MET A 30 1.00 -26.81 -6.45
C MET A 30 -0.13 -27.27 -7.36
N GLY A 31 -0.22 -28.58 -7.61
CA GLY A 31 -1.28 -29.15 -8.43
C GLY A 31 -2.61 -29.26 -7.67
N VAL A 32 -3.67 -29.66 -8.38
CA VAL A 32 -5.02 -29.88 -7.81
C VAL A 32 -5.02 -30.95 -6.71
N SER A 33 -4.03 -31.85 -6.71
CA SER A 33 -3.80 -32.85 -5.65
C SER A 33 -3.19 -32.28 -4.36
N GLY A 34 -2.81 -31.01 -4.33
CA GLY A 34 -2.13 -30.37 -3.18
C GLY A 34 -0.65 -30.76 -3.02
N ILE A 35 -0.13 -31.63 -3.89
CA ILE A 35 1.27 -32.06 -3.87
C ILE A 35 2.13 -31.04 -4.65
N PRO A 36 3.23 -30.53 -4.07
CA PRO A 36 4.16 -29.66 -4.78
C PRO A 36 4.88 -30.42 -5.90
N LEU A 37 4.84 -29.89 -7.11
CA LEU A 37 5.52 -30.44 -8.29
C LEU A 37 6.54 -29.43 -8.80
N ARG A 38 7.76 -29.89 -9.08
CA ARG A 38 8.78 -29.08 -9.75
C ARG A 38 8.69 -29.31 -11.25
N VAL A 39 8.33 -28.28 -12.00
CA VAL A 39 8.04 -28.36 -13.44
C VAL A 39 9.00 -27.50 -14.24
N LYS A 40 9.40 -27.97 -15.42
CA LYS A 40 10.29 -27.22 -16.32
C LYS A 40 9.50 -26.13 -17.05
N LYS A 41 10.09 -24.94 -17.18
CA LYS A 41 9.59 -23.89 -18.06
C LYS A 41 10.02 -24.18 -19.50
N LEU A 42 9.14 -23.93 -20.46
CA LEU A 42 9.49 -23.94 -21.88
C LEU A 42 10.15 -22.61 -22.25
N SER A 43 11.02 -22.64 -23.27
CA SER A 43 11.54 -21.42 -23.87
C SER A 43 10.37 -20.53 -24.37
N PRO A 44 10.52 -19.19 -24.34
CA PRO A 44 9.48 -18.30 -24.84
C PRO A 44 9.09 -18.64 -26.28
N ARG A 45 7.79 -18.77 -26.55
CA ARG A 45 7.24 -19.05 -27.89
C ARG A 45 6.27 -17.95 -28.30
N MET A 46 6.19 -17.69 -29.60
CA MET A 46 5.17 -16.81 -30.17
C MET A 46 3.79 -17.46 -30.04
N VAL A 47 2.81 -16.69 -29.57
CA VAL A 47 1.44 -17.11 -29.32
C VAL A 47 0.53 -16.03 -29.86
N SER A 48 -0.36 -16.42 -30.77
CA SER A 48 -1.40 -15.54 -31.29
C SER A 48 -2.59 -15.52 -30.34
N VAL A 49 -2.93 -14.34 -29.81
CA VAL A 49 -4.13 -14.12 -28.98
C VAL A 49 -4.99 -13.07 -29.67
N GLY A 50 -5.98 -13.53 -30.43
CA GLY A 50 -6.74 -12.65 -31.33
C GLY A 50 -5.83 -12.11 -32.44
N PRO A 51 -5.80 -10.78 -32.70
CA PRO A 51 -4.99 -10.19 -33.78
C PRO A 51 -3.52 -9.94 -33.41
N LEU A 52 -3.07 -10.33 -32.21
CA LEU A 52 -1.74 -10.02 -31.69
C LEU A 52 -0.89 -11.28 -31.53
N ASP A 53 0.38 -11.18 -31.94
CA ASP A 53 1.39 -12.21 -31.72
C ASP A 53 2.30 -11.80 -30.56
N VAL A 54 2.43 -12.66 -29.55
CA VAL A 54 3.17 -12.36 -28.30
C VAL A 54 4.14 -13.49 -27.92
N GLN A 55 5.35 -13.17 -27.46
CA GLN A 55 6.25 -14.17 -26.87
C GLN A 55 5.88 -14.50 -25.43
N HIS A 56 5.68 -15.78 -25.13
CA HIS A 56 5.40 -16.25 -23.77
C HIS A 56 5.98 -17.63 -23.47
N SER A 57 6.40 -17.83 -22.22
CA SER A 57 6.89 -19.12 -21.70
C SER A 57 5.79 -19.86 -20.97
N PHE A 58 5.63 -21.14 -21.27
CA PHE A 58 4.63 -22.01 -20.65
C PHE A 58 5.27 -22.98 -19.66
N LEU A 59 4.47 -23.47 -18.70
CA LEU A 59 4.84 -24.64 -17.93
C LEU A 59 4.34 -25.90 -18.64
N LEU A 60 5.23 -26.86 -18.87
CA LEU A 60 4.83 -28.16 -19.39
C LEU A 60 4.48 -29.07 -18.21
N ILE A 61 3.21 -29.45 -18.10
CA ILE A 61 2.71 -30.37 -17.08
C ILE A 61 1.93 -31.47 -17.80
N PRO A 62 2.58 -32.60 -18.14
CA PRO A 62 1.98 -33.68 -18.91
C PRO A 62 0.72 -34.27 -18.26
N ASP A 63 0.70 -34.28 -16.93
CA ASP A 63 -0.40 -34.79 -16.10
C ASP A 63 -1.52 -33.76 -15.87
N SER A 64 -1.40 -32.55 -16.43
CA SER A 64 -2.48 -31.56 -16.35
C SER A 64 -3.71 -32.08 -17.11
N PRO A 65 -4.92 -32.01 -16.52
CA PRO A 65 -6.12 -32.50 -17.20
C PRO A 65 -6.38 -31.72 -18.49
N LEU A 66 -6.06 -30.41 -18.51
CA LEU A 66 -6.32 -29.47 -19.60
C LEU A 66 -5.16 -28.46 -19.75
N ASN A 67 -5.10 -27.78 -20.89
CA ASN A 67 -4.26 -26.57 -21.04
C ASN A 67 -4.97 -25.41 -20.33
N LEU A 68 -4.26 -24.60 -19.53
CA LEU A 68 -4.86 -23.61 -18.62
C LEU A 68 -4.38 -22.18 -18.90
N LEU A 69 -5.29 -21.20 -18.87
CA LEU A 69 -5.01 -19.75 -18.92
C LEU A 69 -5.11 -19.14 -17.51
N GLN A 70 -4.27 -18.14 -17.21
CA GLN A 70 -4.20 -17.52 -15.88
C GLN A 70 -5.39 -16.58 -15.59
N LYS A 71 -6.04 -16.74 -14.43
CA LYS A 71 -7.11 -15.83 -13.93
C LYS A 71 -6.68 -14.37 -13.82
N GLY A 72 -5.44 -14.13 -13.36
CA GLY A 72 -4.89 -12.79 -13.23
C GLY A 72 -4.84 -12.01 -14.55
N LEU A 73 -4.55 -12.71 -15.66
CA LEU A 73 -4.56 -12.09 -16.99
C LEU A 73 -5.99 -11.74 -17.42
N LEU A 74 -6.94 -12.66 -17.24
CA LEU A 74 -8.34 -12.47 -17.64
C LEU A 74 -9.01 -11.32 -16.87
N CYS A 75 -8.70 -11.16 -15.58
CA CYS A 75 -9.15 -10.02 -14.79
C CYS A 75 -8.52 -8.70 -15.25
N LYS A 76 -7.22 -8.69 -15.59
CA LYS A 76 -6.53 -7.49 -16.11
C LYS A 76 -7.06 -7.08 -17.49
N LEU A 77 -7.46 -8.04 -18.31
CA LEU A 77 -8.02 -7.83 -19.65
C LEU A 77 -9.53 -7.57 -19.67
N ARG A 78 -10.18 -7.49 -18.49
CA ARG A 78 -11.64 -7.35 -18.36
C ARG A 78 -12.41 -8.33 -19.25
N ALA A 79 -11.89 -9.55 -19.38
CA ALA A 79 -12.46 -10.53 -20.29
C ALA A 79 -13.83 -10.99 -19.75
N THR A 80 -14.82 -10.98 -20.62
CA THR A 80 -16.19 -11.44 -20.38
C THR A 80 -16.33 -12.88 -20.83
N ILE A 81 -16.92 -13.73 -20.00
CA ILE A 81 -17.19 -15.12 -20.34
C ILE A 81 -18.70 -15.25 -20.55
N THR A 82 -19.10 -15.55 -21.78
CA THR A 82 -20.50 -15.76 -22.15
C THR A 82 -20.75 -17.26 -22.29
N CYS A 83 -21.70 -17.77 -21.52
CA CYS A 83 -22.14 -19.16 -21.61
C CYS A 83 -23.38 -19.21 -22.49
N SER A 84 -23.31 -19.99 -23.55
CA SER A 84 -24.41 -20.19 -24.49
C SER A 84 -25.31 -21.36 -24.04
N PRO A 85 -26.60 -21.38 -24.41
CA PRO A 85 -27.54 -22.45 -24.02
C PRO A 85 -27.16 -23.86 -24.53
N ASP A 86 -26.27 -23.95 -25.52
CA ASP A 86 -25.72 -25.20 -26.05
C ASP A 86 -24.52 -25.74 -25.23
N GLY A 87 -24.18 -25.08 -24.11
CA GLY A 87 -23.06 -25.44 -23.24
C GLY A 87 -21.70 -24.93 -23.73
N SER A 88 -21.65 -24.15 -24.82
CA SER A 88 -20.41 -23.51 -25.28
C SER A 88 -20.06 -22.28 -24.45
N LEU A 89 -18.77 -22.12 -24.14
CA LEU A 89 -18.23 -20.95 -23.43
C LEU A 89 -17.45 -20.10 -24.43
N SER A 90 -17.82 -18.82 -24.55
CA SER A 90 -17.12 -17.85 -25.40
C SER A 90 -16.47 -16.76 -24.55
N LEU A 91 -15.25 -16.36 -24.93
CA LEU A 91 -14.47 -15.34 -24.24
C LEU A 91 -14.47 -14.05 -25.08
N GLY A 92 -15.11 -13.01 -24.58
CA GLY A 92 -15.10 -11.68 -25.18
C GLY A 92 -14.16 -10.75 -24.44
N VAL A 93 -13.10 -10.26 -25.10
CA VAL A 93 -12.21 -9.24 -24.54
C VAL A 93 -12.58 -7.88 -25.17
N PRO A 94 -12.81 -6.82 -24.38
CA PRO A 94 -13.12 -5.50 -24.94
C PRO A 94 -11.95 -4.98 -25.80
N GLU A 95 -12.22 -4.39 -26.98
CA GLU A 95 -11.18 -3.84 -27.86
C GLU A 95 -10.28 -2.81 -27.15
N GLU A 96 -10.84 -2.01 -26.25
CA GLU A 96 -10.08 -1.07 -25.41
C GLU A 96 -9.00 -1.78 -24.57
N SER A 97 -9.27 -3.01 -24.14
CA SER A 97 -8.33 -3.82 -23.36
C SER A 97 -7.24 -4.47 -24.21
N LEU A 98 -7.40 -4.53 -25.55
CA LEU A 98 -6.37 -4.99 -26.49
C LEU A 98 -5.17 -4.03 -26.51
N SER A 99 -5.39 -2.73 -26.28
CA SER A 99 -4.31 -1.74 -26.17
C SER A 99 -3.40 -1.94 -24.94
N LEU A 100 -3.88 -2.66 -23.91
CA LEU A 100 -3.14 -2.95 -22.68
C LEU A 100 -2.30 -4.24 -22.80
N PHE A 101 -2.48 -5.03 -23.88
CA PHE A 101 -1.80 -6.31 -24.06
C PHE A 101 -0.27 -6.22 -24.00
N PRO A 102 0.39 -5.28 -24.71
CA PRO A 102 1.85 -5.19 -24.67
C PRO A 102 2.35 -4.94 -23.25
N VAL A 103 1.70 -4.05 -22.50
CA VAL A 103 2.06 -3.70 -21.12
C VAL A 103 1.90 -4.89 -20.17
N ILE A 104 0.81 -5.65 -20.32
CA ILE A 104 0.51 -6.80 -19.46
C ILE A 104 1.45 -7.98 -19.75
N PHE A 105 1.89 -8.16 -20.99
CA PHE A 105 2.84 -9.21 -21.38
C PHE A 105 4.32 -8.80 -21.24
N SER A 106 4.64 -7.50 -21.23
CA SER A 106 5.98 -6.99 -20.88
C SER A 106 6.34 -7.18 -19.40
N GLU A 107 5.39 -7.52 -18.53
CA GLU A 107 5.64 -7.82 -17.10
C GLU A 107 6.56 -9.05 -16.86
N ARG A 108 6.98 -9.80 -17.90
CA ARG A 108 7.88 -10.96 -17.78
C ARG A 108 8.99 -11.05 -18.83
N GLN A 109 9.66 -9.94 -19.12
CA GLN A 109 11.08 -10.04 -19.48
C GLN A 109 11.92 -9.92 -18.20
N GLU A 110 12.20 -11.06 -17.56
CA GLU A 110 13.38 -11.18 -16.69
C GLU A 110 14.61 -11.09 -17.58
N GLY A 111 15.51 -10.13 -17.32
CA GLY A 111 16.83 -10.12 -17.98
C GLY A 111 17.46 -8.77 -18.34
N LYS A 112 17.20 -7.69 -17.60
CA LYS A 112 18.25 -6.68 -17.39
C LYS A 112 18.39 -6.49 -15.89
N GLU A 113 19.55 -6.86 -15.35
CA GLU A 113 19.95 -6.50 -13.99
C GLU A 113 19.96 -4.97 -13.92
N HIS A 114 18.87 -4.39 -13.42
CA HIS A 114 18.89 -2.99 -13.08
C HIS A 114 19.69 -2.85 -11.78
N PRO A 115 20.57 -1.82 -11.68
CA PRO A 115 21.36 -1.62 -10.48
C PRO A 115 20.46 -1.53 -9.25
N ILE A 116 20.70 -2.40 -8.28
CA ILE A 116 20.04 -2.36 -6.96
C ILE A 116 20.82 -1.35 -6.13
N PHE A 117 20.24 -0.18 -5.91
CA PHE A 117 20.85 0.85 -5.07
C PHE A 117 20.50 0.60 -3.61
N ALA A 118 21.51 0.54 -2.75
CA ALA A 118 21.32 0.50 -1.31
C ALA A 118 21.15 1.90 -0.72
N ILE A 119 20.45 1.99 0.41
CA ILE A 119 20.43 3.22 1.21
C ILE A 119 21.85 3.47 1.75
N PRO A 120 22.46 4.64 1.50
CA PRO A 120 23.80 4.95 2.00
C PRO A 120 23.91 4.90 3.52
N GLU A 121 25.06 4.46 4.03
CA GLU A 121 25.33 4.38 5.48
C GLU A 121 25.43 5.74 6.16
N ASN A 122 25.70 6.81 5.40
CA ASN A 122 25.84 8.17 5.92
C ASN A 122 24.50 8.89 6.17
N ILE A 123 23.36 8.23 5.97
CA ILE A 123 22.05 8.80 6.34
C ILE A 123 21.89 8.74 7.87
N PRO A 124 21.62 9.86 8.56
CA PRO A 124 21.53 9.89 10.01
C PRO A 124 20.51 8.90 10.57
N GLU A 125 20.89 8.07 11.54
CA GLU A 125 19.97 7.09 12.13
C GLU A 125 18.80 7.75 12.87
N SER A 126 18.95 9.00 13.33
CA SER A 126 17.89 9.79 13.97
C SER A 126 16.69 10.09 13.07
N LEU A 127 16.86 9.98 11.75
CA LEU A 127 15.81 10.18 10.75
C LEU A 127 14.83 9.01 10.72
N TRP A 128 15.34 7.79 10.95
CA TRP A 128 14.53 6.59 10.92
C TRP A 128 13.69 6.48 12.19
N ALA A 129 12.47 5.97 12.03
CA ALA A 129 11.61 5.62 13.14
C ALA A 129 12.08 4.31 13.78
N THR A 130 12.23 4.32 15.09
CA THR A 130 12.61 3.14 15.89
C THR A 130 11.42 2.23 16.20
N SER A 131 10.21 2.77 16.17
CA SER A 131 8.97 2.03 16.35
C SER A 131 7.81 2.73 15.65
N SER A 132 6.64 2.07 15.57
CA SER A 132 5.44 2.72 15.03
C SER A 132 4.88 3.84 15.92
N SER A 133 5.33 3.97 17.17
CA SER A 133 4.96 5.07 18.07
C SER A 133 6.11 6.06 18.26
N ASP A 134 7.20 5.94 17.49
CA ASP A 134 8.23 6.96 17.40
C ASP A 134 7.67 8.14 16.58
N VAL A 135 7.25 9.17 17.31
CA VAL A 135 6.59 10.35 16.77
C VAL A 135 7.61 11.49 16.72
N GLY A 136 7.82 12.02 15.52
CA GLY A 136 8.64 13.20 15.32
C GLY A 136 7.94 14.49 15.77
N LEU A 137 8.70 15.59 15.87
CA LEU A 137 8.17 16.89 16.26
C LEU A 137 8.08 17.82 15.05
N LEU A 138 6.90 17.93 14.44
CA LEU A 138 6.70 18.77 13.27
C LEU A 138 6.77 20.25 13.62
N LYS A 139 7.69 20.97 12.98
CA LYS A 139 7.92 22.41 13.23
C LYS A 139 6.72 23.29 12.89
N LEU A 140 5.94 22.91 11.88
CA LEU A 140 4.74 23.63 11.44
C LEU A 140 3.46 23.18 12.15
N ALA A 141 3.50 22.09 12.93
CA ALA A 141 2.30 21.60 13.58
C ALA A 141 1.93 22.48 14.77
N VAL A 142 0.76 23.08 14.70
CA VAL A 142 0.12 23.80 15.80
C VAL A 142 -1.05 22.99 16.37
N PRO A 143 -1.36 23.10 17.68
CA PRO A 143 -2.48 22.38 18.27
C PRO A 143 -3.80 22.64 17.54
N VAL A 144 -4.39 21.57 17.01
CA VAL A 144 -5.60 21.65 16.21
C VAL A 144 -6.81 21.80 17.13
N GLN A 145 -7.52 22.91 16.97
CA GLN A 145 -8.83 23.10 17.59
C GLN A 145 -9.93 22.47 16.72
N ILE A 146 -10.83 21.69 17.31
CA ILE A 146 -11.98 21.09 16.63
C ILE A 146 -13.23 21.84 17.04
N LYS A 147 -14.03 22.26 16.05
CA LYS A 147 -15.33 22.89 16.26
C LYS A 147 -16.43 21.83 16.11
N THR A 148 -17.41 21.88 16.99
CA THR A 148 -18.55 20.96 16.99
C THR A 148 -19.86 21.70 16.73
N LYS A 149 -20.87 20.95 16.29
CA LYS A 149 -22.25 21.46 16.17
C LYS A 149 -22.89 21.57 17.55
N SER A 150 -23.93 22.39 17.68
CA SER A 150 -24.62 22.65 18.95
C SER A 150 -25.50 21.50 19.49
N SER A 151 -25.31 20.25 19.03
CA SER A 151 -26.08 19.10 19.52
C SER A 151 -25.41 18.45 20.75
N PRO A 152 -26.10 17.56 21.49
CA PRO A 152 -25.47 16.83 22.58
C PRO A 152 -24.24 16.01 22.12
N PRO A 153 -23.22 15.86 22.98
CA PRO A 153 -22.07 14.99 22.73
C PRO A 153 -22.49 13.55 22.42
N PRO A 154 -22.02 12.93 21.32
CA PRO A 154 -22.27 11.53 21.07
C PRO A 154 -21.52 10.65 22.08
N SER A 155 -22.26 9.75 22.72
CA SER A 155 -21.75 8.76 23.65
C SER A 155 -22.29 7.38 23.29
N ILE A 156 -21.40 6.51 22.82
CA ILE A 156 -21.70 5.16 22.32
C ILE A 156 -20.98 4.16 23.22
N PRO A 157 -21.66 3.10 23.70
CA PRO A 157 -21.06 2.09 24.56
C PRO A 157 -19.95 1.32 23.84
N ARG A 158 -19.01 0.77 24.62
CA ARG A 158 -17.94 -0.09 24.11
C ARG A 158 -18.51 -1.32 23.42
N TYR A 159 -17.88 -1.75 22.33
CA TYR A 159 -18.18 -3.06 21.75
C TYR A 159 -17.57 -4.18 22.61
N PRO A 160 -18.22 -5.35 22.69
CA PRO A 160 -17.60 -6.55 23.26
C PRO A 160 -16.34 -6.91 22.47
N LEU A 161 -15.24 -7.18 23.17
CA LEU A 161 -13.97 -7.57 22.58
C LEU A 161 -13.63 -9.00 23.02
N SER A 162 -13.11 -9.81 22.11
CA SER A 162 -12.60 -11.14 22.44
C SER A 162 -11.31 -11.05 23.26
N THR A 163 -10.99 -12.10 24.03
CA THR A 163 -9.74 -12.19 24.79
C THR A 163 -8.51 -12.00 23.89
N GLU A 164 -8.51 -12.62 22.70
CA GLU A 164 -7.43 -12.47 21.71
C GLU A 164 -7.24 -11.00 21.29
N ALA A 165 -8.34 -10.28 21.04
CA ALA A 165 -8.30 -8.88 20.64
C ALA A 165 -7.79 -7.99 21.78
N ILE A 166 -8.20 -8.28 23.02
CA ILE A 166 -7.75 -7.58 24.22
C ILE A 166 -6.24 -7.76 24.40
N GLU A 167 -5.75 -9.00 24.43
CA GLU A 167 -4.32 -9.31 24.54
C GLU A 167 -3.51 -8.65 23.41
N GLY A 168 -4.04 -8.70 22.19
CA GLY A 168 -3.38 -8.15 21.02
C GLY A 168 -3.26 -6.63 21.01
N ILE A 169 -4.27 -5.92 21.51
CA ILE A 169 -4.31 -4.45 21.50
C ILE A 169 -3.72 -3.81 22.76
N THR A 170 -3.69 -4.52 23.88
CA THR A 170 -3.12 -4.03 25.15
C THR A 170 -1.71 -3.41 24.99
N PRO A 171 -0.71 -4.08 24.37
CA PRO A 171 0.61 -3.49 24.21
C PRO A 171 0.61 -2.23 23.34
N VAL A 172 -0.32 -2.12 22.38
CA VAL A 172 -0.49 -0.92 21.54
C VAL A 172 -0.97 0.24 22.39
N ILE A 173 -2.03 0.04 23.19
CA ILE A 173 -2.58 1.09 24.07
C ILE A 173 -1.55 1.51 25.12
N VAL A 174 -0.87 0.57 25.77
CA VAL A 174 0.19 0.86 26.75
C VAL A 174 1.31 1.70 26.12
N SER A 175 1.73 1.36 24.90
CA SER A 175 2.73 2.15 24.17
C SER A 175 2.23 3.56 23.87
N LEU A 176 0.98 3.72 23.42
CA LEU A 176 0.42 5.04 23.12
C LEU A 176 0.25 5.92 24.37
N ILE A 177 -0.10 5.32 25.51
CA ILE A 177 -0.14 6.01 26.82
C ILE A 177 1.28 6.43 27.24
N LYS A 178 2.26 5.52 27.14
CA LYS A 178 3.66 5.82 27.48
C LYS A 178 4.23 7.00 26.68
N HIS A 179 3.87 7.11 25.40
CA HIS A 179 4.29 8.22 24.53
C HIS A 179 3.38 9.46 24.64
N GLY A 180 2.40 9.46 25.55
CA GLY A 180 1.49 10.58 25.77
C GLY A 180 0.56 10.87 24.59
N ILE A 181 0.43 9.96 23.62
CA ILE A 181 -0.46 10.09 22.44
C ILE A 181 -1.93 9.89 22.85
N ILE A 182 -2.15 9.06 23.86
CA ILE A 182 -3.42 8.86 24.54
C ILE A 182 -3.23 9.23 26.01
N ILE A 183 -4.17 10.00 26.57
CA ILE A 183 -4.13 10.50 27.94
C ILE A 183 -5.42 10.13 28.69
N PRO A 184 -5.39 9.94 30.02
CA PRO A 184 -6.61 9.80 30.82
C PRO A 184 -7.51 11.03 30.66
N CYS A 185 -8.82 10.83 30.65
CA CYS A 185 -9.77 11.94 30.58
C CYS A 185 -11.07 11.66 31.34
N LYS A 186 -11.88 12.70 31.49
CA LYS A 186 -13.31 12.60 31.83
C LYS A 186 -14.07 13.43 30.81
N SER A 187 -14.99 12.81 30.08
CA SER A 187 -15.70 13.41 28.96
C SER A 187 -17.11 12.85 28.85
N GLU A 188 -18.04 13.71 28.44
CA GLU A 188 -19.40 13.32 28.04
C GLU A 188 -19.42 12.56 26.71
N TYR A 189 -18.36 12.71 25.90
CA TYR A 189 -18.16 11.90 24.70
C TYR A 189 -17.66 10.52 25.08
N ASN A 190 -18.04 9.50 24.32
CA ASN A 190 -17.38 8.21 24.39
C ASN A 190 -17.59 7.44 23.09
N MET A 191 -16.54 7.09 22.35
CA MET A 191 -16.64 6.28 21.14
C MET A 191 -15.98 4.90 21.34
N PRO A 192 -16.54 3.83 20.77
CA PRO A 192 -15.95 2.50 20.90
C PRO A 192 -14.65 2.38 20.10
N ILE A 193 -13.80 1.46 20.55
CA ILE A 193 -12.60 1.06 19.82
C ILE A 193 -12.81 -0.26 19.09
N LEU A 194 -12.07 -0.42 17.99
CA LEU A 194 -12.06 -1.55 17.08
C LEU A 194 -10.63 -2.05 16.94
N PRO A 195 -10.26 -3.16 17.60
CA PRO A 195 -8.99 -3.83 17.37
C PRO A 195 -8.98 -4.47 15.98
N VAL A 196 -8.10 -3.99 15.08
CA VAL A 196 -8.01 -4.52 13.71
C VAL A 196 -6.73 -5.34 13.56
N LYS A 197 -6.86 -6.60 13.16
CA LYS A 197 -5.72 -7.48 12.83
C LYS A 197 -4.97 -6.92 11.61
N LYS A 198 -3.65 -6.76 11.72
CA LYS A 198 -2.78 -6.50 10.57
C LYS A 198 -2.74 -7.77 9.69
N LYS A 199 -2.54 -7.59 8.37
CA LYS A 199 -2.49 -8.68 7.38
C LYS A 199 -1.51 -9.78 7.82
N LYS A 200 -1.83 -11.04 7.47
CA LYS A 200 -1.12 -12.27 7.90
C LYS A 200 0.41 -12.26 7.67
N THR A 201 0.91 -11.48 6.73
CA THR A 201 2.35 -11.32 6.43
C THR A 201 3.11 -10.52 7.49
N LYS A 202 2.41 -9.81 8.39
CA LYS A 202 3.00 -9.02 9.48
C LYS A 202 2.63 -9.66 10.83
N ARG A 203 3.24 -10.81 11.13
CA ARG A 203 3.13 -11.47 12.45
C ARG A 203 4.12 -10.83 13.43
N GLY A 204 3.74 -10.79 14.69
CA GLY A 204 4.61 -10.37 15.78
C GLY A 204 5.54 -11.50 16.23
N PRO A 205 6.34 -11.25 17.28
CA PRO A 205 7.10 -12.30 17.95
C PRO A 205 6.19 -13.50 18.26
N ASN A 206 6.70 -14.71 18.05
CA ASN A 206 5.99 -15.97 18.27
C ASN A 206 4.80 -16.24 17.32
N GLY A 207 4.75 -15.56 16.17
CA GLY A 207 3.76 -15.85 15.13
C GLY A 207 2.34 -15.33 15.42
N LYS A 208 2.15 -14.54 16.49
CA LYS A 208 0.86 -13.92 16.84
C LYS A 208 0.49 -12.79 15.86
N HIS A 209 -0.82 -12.52 15.73
CA HIS A 209 -1.30 -11.37 14.94
C HIS A 209 -0.90 -10.05 15.60
N LEU A 210 -0.37 -9.12 14.82
CA LEU A 210 -0.24 -7.73 15.24
C LEU A 210 -1.59 -7.02 15.10
N TYR A 211 -1.92 -6.14 16.04
CA TYR A 211 -3.15 -5.36 16.03
C TYR A 211 -2.89 -3.87 15.77
N ARG A 212 -3.93 -3.16 15.33
CA ARG A 212 -4.00 -1.71 15.25
C ARG A 212 -5.21 -1.23 16.02
N LEU A 213 -5.04 -0.14 16.77
CA LEU A 213 -6.13 0.55 17.43
C LEU A 213 -6.83 1.42 16.39
N VAL A 214 -8.11 1.15 16.15
CA VAL A 214 -8.97 2.04 15.37
C VAL A 214 -10.08 2.49 16.31
N GLN A 215 -10.37 3.78 16.38
CA GLN A 215 -11.54 4.28 17.10
C GLN A 215 -12.66 4.53 16.10
N ASP A 216 -13.87 4.08 16.41
CA ASP A 216 -15.03 4.37 15.58
C ASP A 216 -15.50 5.81 15.79
N LEU A 217 -14.96 6.72 15.00
CA LEU A 217 -15.27 8.15 15.07
C LEU A 217 -16.44 8.56 14.18
N ARG A 218 -17.28 7.63 13.69
CA ARG A 218 -18.39 7.99 12.77
C ARG A 218 -19.35 9.02 13.37
N ALA A 219 -19.76 8.84 14.63
CA ALA A 219 -20.66 9.79 15.29
C ALA A 219 -19.97 11.14 15.57
N VAL A 220 -18.70 11.13 15.98
CA VAL A 220 -17.88 12.34 16.12
C VAL A 220 -17.75 13.07 14.78
N ASN A 221 -17.42 12.36 13.69
CA ASN A 221 -17.26 12.91 12.35
C ASN A 221 -18.56 13.54 11.80
N ASN A 222 -19.73 13.09 12.27
CA ASN A 222 -21.02 13.71 11.95
C ASN A 222 -21.34 14.92 12.85
N HIS A 223 -20.75 14.97 14.04
CA HIS A 223 -20.98 16.02 15.03
C HIS A 223 -20.03 17.23 14.86
N VAL A 224 -18.84 17.03 14.30
CA VAL A 224 -17.88 18.12 14.02
C VAL A 224 -18.29 18.99 12.83
N ILE A 225 -17.85 20.25 12.84
CA ILE A 225 -17.90 21.15 11.70
C ILE A 225 -16.67 20.87 10.84
N LYS A 226 -16.89 20.25 9.67
CA LYS A 226 -15.83 19.77 8.78
C LYS A 226 -15.04 20.93 8.17
N ARG A 227 -13.73 20.74 8.01
CA ARG A 227 -12.90 21.64 7.21
C ARG A 227 -13.04 21.33 5.71
N TYR A 228 -12.58 22.24 4.87
CA TYR A 228 -12.43 21.97 3.44
C TYR A 228 -11.40 20.86 3.22
N ALA A 229 -11.73 19.88 2.39
CA ALA A 229 -10.85 18.76 2.10
C ALA A 229 -9.77 19.16 1.09
N ILE A 230 -8.50 18.98 1.45
CA ILE A 230 -7.34 19.39 0.63
C ILE A 230 -6.64 18.18 -0.03
N VAL A 231 -7.00 16.95 0.38
CA VAL A 231 -6.35 15.74 -0.13
C VAL A 231 -6.70 15.51 -1.60
N SER A 232 -5.68 15.47 -2.45
CA SER A 232 -5.83 15.13 -3.87
C SER A 232 -6.24 13.68 -4.06
N ASN A 233 -7.07 13.43 -5.07
CA ASN A 233 -7.50 12.08 -5.44
C ASN A 233 -6.29 11.24 -5.90
N ILE A 234 -6.25 9.96 -5.50
CA ILE A 234 -5.20 8.99 -5.90
C ILE A 234 -5.00 8.98 -7.43
N HIS A 235 -6.08 8.96 -8.21
CA HIS A 235 -6.00 8.97 -9.67
C HIS A 235 -5.32 10.23 -10.22
N THR A 236 -5.62 11.39 -9.63
CA THR A 236 -4.98 12.66 -9.99
C THR A 236 -3.48 12.63 -9.65
N ASN A 237 -3.11 12.12 -8.48
CA ASN A 237 -1.70 12.00 -8.08
C ASN A 237 -0.92 11.07 -9.02
N ILE A 238 -1.49 9.91 -9.37
CA ILE A 238 -0.87 8.96 -10.31
C ILE A 238 -0.75 9.56 -11.71
N SER A 239 -1.79 10.24 -12.21
CA SER A 239 -1.75 10.90 -13.52
C SER A 239 -0.71 12.02 -13.61
N SER A 240 -0.25 12.53 -12.47
CA SER A 240 0.75 13.59 -12.40
C SER A 240 2.20 13.08 -12.52
N ILE A 241 2.40 11.76 -12.48
CA ILE A 241 3.72 11.12 -12.68
C ILE A 241 4.15 11.37 -14.12
N SER A 242 5.36 11.88 -14.30
CA SER A 242 5.89 12.15 -15.64
C SER A 242 6.05 10.84 -16.43
N SER A 243 5.62 10.85 -17.70
CA SER A 243 5.85 9.72 -18.62
C SER A 243 7.34 9.50 -18.94
N THR A 244 8.18 10.50 -18.65
CA THR A 244 9.65 10.41 -18.79
C THR A 244 10.35 9.88 -17.54
N ALA A 245 9.62 9.62 -16.45
CA ALA A 245 10.22 9.09 -15.23
C ALA A 245 10.60 7.60 -15.41
N THR A 246 11.83 7.27 -15.04
CA THR A 246 12.44 5.95 -15.22
C THR A 246 12.90 5.34 -13.89
N TYR A 247 13.16 6.16 -12.87
CA TYR A 247 13.55 5.73 -11.53
C TYR A 247 12.69 6.39 -10.46
N PHE A 248 12.43 5.65 -9.39
CA PHE A 248 11.47 6.02 -8.37
C PHE A 248 12.02 5.76 -6.97
N THR A 249 11.69 6.65 -6.04
CA THR A 249 11.90 6.43 -4.60
C THR A 249 10.60 6.60 -3.85
N ILE A 250 10.27 5.63 -3.00
CA ILE A 250 9.12 5.69 -2.10
C ILE A 250 9.59 5.92 -0.67
N VAL A 251 9.02 6.93 -0.02
CA VAL A 251 9.23 7.24 1.39
C VAL A 251 7.88 7.17 2.11
N ASP A 252 7.79 6.33 3.14
CA ASP A 252 6.59 6.17 3.98
C ASP A 252 6.87 6.80 5.35
N LEU A 253 6.08 7.82 5.69
CA LEU A 253 6.21 8.55 6.95
C LEU A 253 5.72 7.69 8.12
N CYS A 254 6.49 7.66 9.20
CA CYS A 254 6.05 7.00 10.42
C CYS A 254 4.99 7.86 11.12
N SER A 255 3.79 7.29 11.28
CA SER A 255 2.74 7.85 12.13
C SER A 255 2.39 9.29 11.83
N ALA A 256 2.28 9.67 10.55
CA ALA A 256 2.10 11.05 10.07
C ALA A 256 1.03 11.89 10.80
N PHE A 257 0.03 11.26 11.42
CA PHE A 257 -1.02 11.94 12.20
C PHE A 257 -0.57 12.34 13.61
N PHE A 258 0.19 11.47 14.30
CA PHE A 258 0.53 11.67 15.71
C PHE A 258 1.49 12.84 15.98
N PRO A 259 2.32 13.32 15.05
CA PRO A 259 3.06 14.55 15.28
C PRO A 259 2.20 15.81 15.37
N ILE A 260 0.91 15.75 15.03
CA ILE A 260 0.01 16.90 15.04
C ILE A 260 -0.81 16.89 16.34
N PRO A 261 -0.54 17.80 17.28
CA PRO A 261 -1.24 17.84 18.55
C PRO A 261 -2.69 18.33 18.40
N ILE A 262 -3.56 17.87 19.29
CA ILE A 262 -4.91 18.39 19.47
C ILE A 262 -4.87 19.42 20.59
N HIS A 263 -5.53 20.56 20.36
CA HIS A 263 -5.69 21.61 21.37
C HIS A 263 -6.41 21.05 22.60
N GLU A 264 -6.00 21.43 23.81
CA GLU A 264 -6.45 20.81 25.06
C GLU A 264 -7.98 20.82 25.20
N ASN A 265 -8.59 21.96 24.86
CA ASN A 265 -10.04 22.17 24.85
C ASN A 265 -10.80 21.31 23.83
N SER A 266 -10.13 20.61 22.93
CA SER A 266 -10.76 19.72 21.93
C SER A 266 -10.44 18.25 22.17
N ARG A 267 -9.51 17.91 23.07
CA ARG A 267 -9.13 16.51 23.33
C ARG A 267 -10.32 15.68 23.80
N HIS A 268 -11.21 16.24 24.62
CA HIS A 268 -12.37 15.54 25.18
C HIS A 268 -13.31 14.91 24.12
N ILE A 269 -13.33 15.44 22.89
CA ILE A 269 -14.20 14.99 21.78
C ILE A 269 -13.88 13.54 21.35
N PHE A 270 -12.62 13.11 21.48
CA PHE A 270 -12.17 11.80 21.02
C PHE A 270 -12.09 10.75 22.13
N ALA A 271 -12.86 10.92 23.19
CA ALA A 271 -12.81 10.01 24.33
C ALA A 271 -13.27 8.59 23.96
N PHE A 272 -12.67 7.58 24.59
CA PHE A 272 -13.07 6.18 24.54
C PHE A 272 -12.80 5.48 25.87
N THR A 273 -13.48 4.37 26.11
CA THR A 273 -13.31 3.56 27.32
C THR A 273 -12.41 2.35 27.04
N TRP A 274 -11.43 2.13 27.92
CA TRP A 274 -10.58 0.94 27.93
C TRP A 274 -10.39 0.43 29.36
N GLN A 275 -10.71 -0.84 29.60
CA GLN A 275 -10.59 -1.51 30.91
C GLN A 275 -11.18 -0.70 32.09
N GLY A 276 -12.37 -0.12 31.90
CA GLY A 276 -13.08 0.62 32.94
C GLY A 276 -12.63 2.06 33.17
N LEU A 277 -11.60 2.52 32.44
CA LEU A 277 -11.11 3.90 32.48
C LEU A 277 -11.36 4.59 31.14
N GLN A 278 -11.56 5.90 31.17
CA GLN A 278 -11.75 6.71 29.97
C GLN A 278 -10.44 7.41 29.60
N TYR A 279 -10.15 7.39 28.31
CA TYR A 279 -8.97 7.98 27.71
C TYR A 279 -9.37 8.82 26.51
N SER A 280 -8.51 9.74 26.09
CA SER A 280 -8.67 10.46 24.84
C SER A 280 -7.33 10.70 24.14
N TRP A 281 -7.41 11.02 22.86
CA TRP A 281 -6.25 11.37 22.05
C TRP A 281 -5.77 12.79 22.36
N SER A 282 -4.47 12.93 22.57
CA SER A 282 -3.78 14.23 22.65
C SER A 282 -3.23 14.70 21.29
N HIS A 283 -3.16 13.79 20.32
CA HIS A 283 -2.70 14.02 18.95
C HIS A 283 -3.73 13.46 17.95
N LEU A 284 -3.68 13.90 16.68
CA LEU A 284 -4.71 13.53 15.70
C LEU A 284 -4.89 12.01 15.56
N PRO A 285 -6.10 11.47 15.80
CA PRO A 285 -6.40 10.07 15.51
C PRO A 285 -6.60 9.86 14.01
N GLN A 286 -6.20 8.70 13.51
CA GLN A 286 -6.30 8.36 12.08
C GLN A 286 -7.74 8.35 11.54
N SER A 287 -8.73 7.99 12.37
CA SER A 287 -10.14 7.86 11.94
C SER A 287 -10.93 9.18 11.95
N PHE A 288 -10.30 10.29 12.35
CA PHE A 288 -10.95 11.60 12.34
C PHE A 288 -10.98 12.17 10.92
N ILE A 289 -12.14 12.72 10.54
CA ILE A 289 -12.43 13.09 9.15
C ILE A 289 -11.47 14.15 8.56
N ASP A 290 -10.97 15.09 9.36
CA ASP A 290 -10.04 16.12 8.85
C ASP A 290 -8.57 15.69 8.93
N SER A 291 -8.24 14.54 9.54
CA SER A 291 -6.86 14.14 9.82
C SER A 291 -6.00 14.08 8.56
N SER A 292 -6.48 13.45 7.48
CA SER A 292 -5.74 13.36 6.22
C SER A 292 -5.53 14.72 5.57
N SER A 293 -6.51 15.63 5.63
CA SER A 293 -6.40 16.98 5.08
C SER A 293 -5.38 17.82 5.85
N LEU A 294 -5.38 17.71 7.18
CA LEU A 294 -4.42 18.42 8.04
C LEU A 294 -2.98 17.94 7.79
N VAL A 295 -2.77 16.63 7.69
CA VAL A 295 -1.47 16.06 7.33
C VAL A 295 -1.03 16.53 5.94
N ALA A 296 -1.92 16.43 4.93
CA ALA A 296 -1.61 16.84 3.56
C ALA A 296 -1.24 18.32 3.47
N GLN A 297 -1.93 19.19 4.23
CA GLN A 297 -1.62 20.62 4.28
C GLN A 297 -0.22 20.87 4.85
N ILE A 298 0.10 20.29 6.01
CA ILE A 298 1.43 20.45 6.63
C ILE A 298 2.51 19.90 5.71
N LEU A 299 2.31 18.69 5.17
CA LEU A 299 3.28 18.07 4.27
C LEU A 299 3.49 18.88 2.99
N SER A 300 2.43 19.46 2.42
CA SER A 300 2.53 20.35 1.26
C SER A 300 3.37 21.58 1.58
N GLN A 301 3.16 22.22 2.74
CA GLN A 301 3.95 23.38 3.18
C GLN A 301 5.41 23.00 3.47
N ASP A 302 5.63 21.81 4.03
CA ASP A 302 6.97 21.30 4.32
C ASP A 302 7.74 21.00 3.02
N THR A 303 7.07 20.50 1.99
CA THR A 303 7.71 20.01 0.77
C THR A 303 7.73 20.99 -0.40
N ASN A 304 6.91 22.05 -0.40
CA ASN A 304 6.78 22.99 -1.51
C ASN A 304 8.09 23.69 -1.94
N ASN A 305 8.99 23.92 -1.00
CA ASN A 305 10.25 24.63 -1.21
C ASN A 305 11.42 23.67 -1.47
N ILE A 306 11.18 22.35 -1.45
CA ILE A 306 12.22 21.37 -1.76
C ILE A 306 12.35 21.30 -3.28
N LYS A 307 13.52 21.66 -3.79
CA LYS A 307 13.80 21.62 -5.23
C LYS A 307 14.52 20.33 -5.57
N PHE A 308 14.02 19.66 -6.61
CA PHE A 308 14.67 18.49 -7.18
C PHE A 308 15.08 18.77 -8.63
N LYS A 309 16.27 18.32 -9.01
CA LYS A 309 16.74 18.37 -10.40
C LYS A 309 16.18 17.15 -11.12
N ASN A 310 15.48 17.35 -12.24
CA ASN A 310 14.96 16.26 -13.07
C ASN A 310 14.08 15.23 -12.34
N SER A 311 13.51 15.62 -11.20
CA SER A 311 12.59 14.79 -10.42
C SER A 311 11.38 15.58 -9.99
N LYS A 312 10.28 14.88 -9.78
CA LYS A 312 9.03 15.42 -9.27
C LYS A 312 8.63 14.65 -8.02
N LEU A 313 8.38 15.39 -6.95
CA LEU A 313 7.81 14.85 -5.73
C LEU A 313 6.28 14.84 -5.83
N ILE A 314 5.69 13.71 -5.48
CA ILE A 314 4.25 13.48 -5.45
C ILE A 314 3.91 12.98 -4.05
N ASN A 315 2.98 13.67 -3.39
CA ASN A 315 2.61 13.39 -2.01
C ASN A 315 1.20 12.82 -1.95
N TYR A 316 1.02 11.75 -1.18
CA TYR A 316 -0.30 11.26 -0.80
C TYR A 316 -0.32 10.93 0.69
N VAL A 317 -0.73 11.90 1.51
CA VAL A 317 -0.80 11.79 2.97
C VAL A 317 0.54 11.34 3.59
N ASP A 318 0.73 10.06 3.89
CA ASP A 318 1.94 9.47 4.47
C ASP A 318 2.88 8.80 3.44
N ASP A 319 2.42 8.62 2.20
CA ASP A 319 3.16 7.97 1.11
C ASP A 319 3.70 8.99 0.10
N LEU A 320 5.02 9.17 0.06
CA LEU A 320 5.71 10.08 -0.86
C LEU A 320 6.40 9.30 -1.98
N LEU A 321 6.23 9.78 -3.21
CA LEU A 321 6.87 9.27 -4.41
C LEU A 321 7.75 10.35 -5.02
N LEU A 322 9.05 10.08 -5.14
CA LEU A 322 9.97 10.86 -5.95
C LEU A 322 10.14 10.16 -7.30
N ALA A 323 9.62 10.74 -8.38
CA ALA A 323 9.74 10.22 -9.73
C ALA A 323 10.79 11.01 -10.51
N SER A 324 11.81 10.32 -11.06
CA SER A 324 12.99 10.94 -11.67
C SER A 324 13.23 10.41 -13.08
N THR A 325 13.79 11.23 -13.97
CA THR A 325 14.05 10.86 -15.37
C THR A 325 15.27 9.96 -15.57
N ASP A 326 16.15 9.90 -14.58
CA ASP A 326 17.38 9.11 -14.60
C ASP A 326 17.79 8.71 -13.17
N ALA A 327 18.72 7.75 -13.08
CA ALA A 327 19.15 7.17 -11.82
C ALA A 327 19.95 8.17 -10.95
N GLU A 328 20.74 9.04 -11.56
CA GLU A 328 21.59 10.01 -10.86
C GLU A 328 20.72 11.05 -10.14
N ALA A 329 19.76 11.65 -10.85
CA ALA A 329 18.77 12.55 -10.28
C ALA A 329 17.98 11.86 -9.16
N CYS A 330 17.61 10.60 -9.36
CA CYS A 330 16.89 9.84 -8.35
C CYS A 330 17.72 9.61 -7.09
N LEU A 331 18.99 9.21 -7.23
CA LEU A 331 19.89 9.00 -6.08
C LEU A 331 20.08 10.27 -5.26
N GLU A 332 20.35 11.40 -5.92
CA GLU A 332 20.55 12.68 -5.23
C GLU A 332 19.26 13.14 -4.54
N GLY A 333 18.13 13.06 -5.23
CA GLY A 333 16.83 13.38 -4.62
C GLY A 333 16.46 12.42 -3.48
N SER A 334 16.83 11.14 -3.57
CA SER A 334 16.58 10.13 -2.53
C SER A 334 17.37 10.36 -1.26
N LYS A 335 18.57 10.96 -1.36
CA LYS A 335 19.32 11.43 -0.20
C LYS A 335 18.72 12.73 0.34
N HIS A 336 18.40 13.66 -0.55
CA HIS A 336 17.96 15.00 -0.19
C HIS A 336 16.58 15.01 0.50
N LEU A 337 15.60 14.29 -0.04
CA LEU A 337 14.22 14.30 0.46
C LEU A 337 14.12 13.86 1.94
N PRO A 338 14.63 12.68 2.35
CA PRO A 338 14.58 12.26 3.75
C PRO A 338 15.27 13.26 4.70
N LEU A 339 16.40 13.85 4.29
CA LEU A 339 17.11 14.84 5.10
C LEU A 339 16.28 16.11 5.31
N GLU A 340 15.63 16.60 4.26
CA GLU A 340 14.74 17.77 4.36
C GLU A 340 13.50 17.49 5.22
N LEU A 341 12.92 16.29 5.11
CA LEU A 341 11.83 15.83 5.96
C LEU A 341 12.28 15.76 7.44
N HIS A 342 13.46 15.21 7.69
CA HIS A 342 14.03 15.13 9.04
C HIS A 342 14.26 16.50 9.66
N LYS A 343 14.78 17.47 8.89
CA LYS A 343 14.94 18.86 9.34
C LYS A 343 13.62 19.50 9.78
N ARG A 344 12.48 19.05 9.26
CA ARG A 344 11.14 19.51 9.60
C ARG A 344 10.48 18.70 10.71
N GLY A 345 11.17 17.66 11.16
CA GLY A 345 10.77 16.81 12.28
C GLY A 345 9.98 15.57 11.89
N HIS A 346 9.89 15.23 10.60
CA HIS A 346 9.29 13.97 10.16
C HIS A 346 10.19 12.78 10.52
N LYS A 347 9.55 11.63 10.73
CA LYS A 347 10.18 10.33 10.93
C LYS A 347 9.81 9.39 9.80
N ILE A 348 10.73 8.54 9.36
CA ILE A 348 10.54 7.67 8.19
C ILE A 348 10.66 6.19 8.56
N LEU A 349 9.80 5.34 8.01
CA LEU A 349 9.89 3.89 8.17
C LEU A 349 10.93 3.29 7.21
N LYS A 350 12.20 3.18 7.67
CA LYS A 350 13.33 2.63 6.88
C LYS A 350 12.98 1.34 6.13
N GLY A 351 12.34 0.38 6.79
CA GLY A 351 11.98 -0.92 6.21
C GLY A 351 10.86 -0.89 5.15
N LYS A 352 10.26 0.27 4.88
CA LYS A 352 9.28 0.47 3.80
C LYS A 352 9.81 1.35 2.66
N VAL A 353 11.00 1.93 2.82
CA VAL A 353 11.60 2.75 1.79
C VAL A 353 11.94 1.87 0.58
N GLN A 354 11.52 2.30 -0.60
CA GLN A 354 11.94 1.70 -1.86
C GLN A 354 12.90 2.68 -2.51
N TRP A 355 14.18 2.33 -2.53
CA TRP A 355 15.26 3.29 -2.78
C TRP A 355 15.76 3.24 -4.23
N CYS A 356 15.48 4.29 -4.99
CA CYS A 356 15.98 4.54 -6.34
C CYS A 356 15.81 3.34 -7.28
N LEU A 357 14.60 2.79 -7.36
CA LEU A 357 14.31 1.59 -8.14
C LEU A 357 13.64 1.93 -9.47
N PRO A 358 13.90 1.17 -10.54
CA PRO A 358 13.16 1.27 -11.80
C PRO A 358 11.74 0.72 -11.68
N LYS A 359 11.43 0.01 -10.58
CA LYS A 359 10.13 -0.58 -10.30
C LYS A 359 9.80 -0.43 -8.82
N VAL A 360 8.64 0.13 -8.50
CA VAL A 360 8.16 0.34 -7.13
C VAL A 360 6.67 0.05 -6.99
N GLU A 361 6.24 -0.30 -5.78
CA GLU A 361 4.83 -0.34 -5.40
C GLU A 361 4.45 0.98 -4.72
N TYR A 362 3.45 1.70 -5.25
CA TYR A 362 2.96 2.97 -4.72
C TYR A 362 1.43 2.98 -4.71
N LEU A 363 0.82 3.19 -3.53
CA LEU A 363 -0.64 3.23 -3.36
C LEU A 363 -1.40 2.00 -3.90
N GLY A 364 -0.75 0.84 -3.92
CA GLY A 364 -1.28 -0.41 -4.48
C GLY A 364 -1.13 -0.55 -6.01
N PHE A 365 -0.45 0.39 -6.66
CA PHE A 365 -0.07 0.32 -8.07
C PHE A 365 1.40 -0.05 -8.22
N ILE A 366 1.73 -0.78 -9.27
CA ILE A 366 3.12 -1.05 -9.64
C ILE A 366 3.54 -0.01 -10.67
N LEU A 367 4.54 0.79 -10.34
CA LEU A 367 5.22 1.69 -11.28
C LEU A 367 6.46 0.97 -11.80
N LEU A 368 6.71 1.06 -13.10
CA LEU A 368 7.83 0.38 -13.76
C LEU A 368 8.42 1.22 -14.88
N LEU A 369 9.71 1.05 -15.09
CA LEU A 369 10.47 1.64 -16.19
C LEU A 369 9.82 1.31 -17.53
N ARG A 370 9.54 2.35 -18.32
CA ARG A 370 9.12 2.18 -19.70
C ARG A 370 10.37 1.91 -20.56
N ASN A 371 10.58 0.66 -20.95
CA ASN A 371 11.51 0.35 -22.04
C ASN A 371 10.83 0.81 -23.34
N SER A 372 11.46 1.78 -24.01
CA SER A 372 11.10 2.24 -25.36
C SER A 372 11.18 1.11 -26.37
#